data_AF-A0A7C6UV16-F1
#
_entry.id   AF-A0A7C6UV16-F1
#
_cell.length_a   1.000
_cell.length_b   1.000
_cell.length_c   1.000
_cell.angle_alpha   90.00
_cell.angle_beta   90.00
_cell.angle_gamma   90.00
#
_symmetry.space_group_name_H-M   'P 1'
#
loop_
_entity.id
_entity.type
_entity.pdbx_description
1 polymer ?
#
loop_
_entity_poly.entity_id
_entity_poly.type
_entity_poly.pdbx_seq_one_letter_code
_entity_poly.pdbx_strand_id
1 'polypeptide(L)'
;MVDSRLDKMAASWAKKVQKAASQKITSRTFTAFNTNVDVVVHITNENLNSIMEKNTNIVADNLAQDFTRQADLINTPEAFLSTLLGAMQEGKSLYAITSSDEFLGWLEESFPEANEILGGQAGIVANQLSSLDAQAAVYSRLLSPKQAALFRDEVLSPKIEDNRLKLDSVKKVAREEDQCKTNWIFEYAK
;
A
#
# COMPACT_ATOMS: atom_id res chain seq x y z
N MET A 1 -7.88 24.73 36.57
CA MET A 1 -7.48 23.57 37.38
C MET A 1 -7.53 22.38 36.46
N VAL A 2 -6.38 21.82 36.07
CA VAL A 2 -6.32 20.65 35.18
C VAL A 2 -7.02 19.49 35.89
N ASP A 3 -7.91 18.77 35.18
CA ASP A 3 -8.74 17.73 35.76
C ASP A 3 -7.87 16.54 36.20
N SER A 4 -7.63 16.44 37.50
CA SER A 4 -6.81 15.40 38.13
C SER A 4 -7.21 13.96 37.79
N ARG A 5 -8.43 13.71 37.27
CA ARG A 5 -8.82 12.39 36.77
C ARG A 5 -8.22 12.08 35.41
N LEU A 6 -8.20 13.04 34.49
CA LEU A 6 -7.62 12.87 33.15
C LEU A 6 -6.12 12.61 33.27
N ASP A 7 -5.42 13.34 34.14
CA ASP A 7 -3.99 13.14 34.39
C ASP A 7 -3.69 11.75 34.97
N LYS A 8 -4.50 11.29 35.92
CA LYS A 8 -4.38 9.94 36.49
C LYS A 8 -4.66 8.85 35.46
N MET A 9 -5.65 9.07 34.59
CA MET A 9 -5.99 8.14 33.53
C MET A 9 -4.89 8.08 32.47
N ALA A 10 -4.37 9.21 32.03
CA ALA A 10 -3.25 9.31 31.11
C ALA A 10 -2.00 8.61 31.66
N ALA A 11 -1.66 8.85 32.94
CA ALA A 11 -0.54 8.18 33.59
C ALA A 11 -0.74 6.66 33.69
N SER A 12 -1.96 6.20 33.98
CA SER A 12 -2.30 4.77 34.00
C SER A 12 -2.13 4.12 32.62
N TRP A 13 -2.61 4.78 31.57
CA TRP A 13 -2.46 4.31 30.19
C TRP A 13 -1.00 4.32 29.74
N ALA A 14 -0.25 5.37 30.03
CA ALA A 14 1.18 5.44 29.72
C ALA A 14 1.94 4.26 30.33
N LYS A 15 1.65 3.90 31.59
CA LYS A 15 2.25 2.73 32.25
C LYS A 15 1.87 1.41 31.57
N LYS A 16 0.61 1.25 31.14
CA LYS A 16 0.15 0.05 30.42
C LYS A 16 0.80 -0.08 29.06
N VAL A 17 0.88 1.01 28.30
CA VAL A 17 1.54 1.05 26.98
C VAL A 17 3.02 0.76 27.12
N GLN A 18 3.71 1.38 28.08
CA GLN A 18 5.13 1.10 28.35
C GLN A 18 5.35 -0.38 28.69
N LYS A 19 4.48 -0.96 29.54
CA LYS A 19 4.56 -2.38 29.87
C LYS A 19 4.37 -3.25 28.62
N ALA A 20 3.38 -2.96 27.78
CA ALA A 20 3.13 -3.71 26.54
C ALA A 20 4.29 -3.58 25.54
N ALA A 21 4.80 -2.36 25.32
CA ALA A 21 5.91 -2.10 24.42
C ALA A 21 7.22 -2.75 24.87
N SER A 22 7.39 -3.01 26.16
CA SER A 22 8.56 -3.72 26.69
C SER A 22 8.50 -5.24 26.52
N GLN A 23 7.36 -5.79 26.09
CA GLN A 23 7.20 -7.23 25.89
C GLN A 23 7.74 -7.65 24.53
N LYS A 24 8.41 -8.80 24.51
CA LYS A 24 8.83 -9.44 23.26
C LYS A 24 7.71 -10.34 22.72
N ILE A 25 7.43 -10.22 21.44
CA ILE A 25 6.53 -11.15 20.74
C ILE A 25 7.29 -12.47 20.52
N THR A 26 6.82 -13.56 21.12
CA THR A 26 7.45 -14.89 21.03
C THR A 26 6.75 -15.83 20.06
N SER A 27 5.58 -15.44 19.53
CA SER A 27 4.85 -16.21 18.55
C SER A 27 5.56 -16.22 17.20
N ARG A 28 5.38 -17.32 16.46
CA ARG A 28 5.71 -17.43 15.05
C ARG A 28 4.44 -17.29 14.24
N THR A 29 4.47 -16.45 13.21
CA THR A 29 3.28 -16.18 12.40
C THR A 29 3.50 -16.62 10.97
N PHE A 30 2.46 -17.20 10.39
CA PHE A 30 2.36 -17.45 8.96
C PHE A 30 1.28 -16.53 8.38
N THR A 31 1.58 -15.79 7.32
CA THR A 31 0.65 -14.85 6.67
C THR A 31 0.45 -15.23 5.20
N ALA A 32 -0.79 -15.11 4.74
CA ALA A 32 -1.19 -15.39 3.36
C ALA A 32 -2.55 -14.73 3.08
N PHE A 33 -2.93 -14.43 1.83
CA PHE A 33 -2.21 -14.73 0.58
C PHE A 33 -1.76 -13.49 -0.19
N ASN A 34 -2.30 -12.32 0.15
CA ASN A 34 -2.14 -11.11 -0.67
C ASN A 34 -0.91 -10.32 -0.28
N THR A 35 0.00 -10.22 -1.23
CA THR A 35 1.12 -9.28 -1.23
C THR A 35 1.07 -8.54 -2.57
N ASN A 36 1.45 -7.27 -2.60
CA ASN A 36 1.62 -6.50 -3.84
C ASN A 36 2.60 -5.34 -3.60
N VAL A 37 2.93 -4.58 -4.64
CA VAL A 37 3.55 -3.26 -4.50
C VAL A 37 2.43 -2.24 -4.45
N ASP A 38 2.47 -1.32 -3.49
CA ASP A 38 1.64 -0.12 -3.50
C ASP A 38 2.55 1.05 -3.92
N VAL A 39 2.22 1.71 -5.03
CA VAL A 39 2.87 2.93 -5.51
C VAL A 39 2.05 4.10 -4.99
N VAL A 40 2.59 4.80 -4.00
CA VAL A 40 1.87 5.83 -3.25
C VAL A 40 2.26 7.21 -3.74
N VAL A 41 1.25 8.00 -4.07
CA VAL A 41 1.36 9.40 -4.47
C VAL A 41 0.58 10.24 -3.46
N HIS A 42 1.24 11.22 -2.85
CA HIS A 42 0.55 12.24 -2.07
C HIS A 42 0.16 13.39 -3.01
N ILE A 43 -1.13 13.56 -3.25
CA ILE A 43 -1.67 14.64 -4.07
C ILE A 43 -1.50 15.97 -3.32
N THR A 44 -0.82 16.90 -3.99
CA THR A 44 -0.62 18.26 -3.53
C THR A 44 -1.19 19.22 -4.57
N ASN A 45 -1.42 20.48 -4.19
CA ASN A 45 -1.83 21.47 -5.19
C ASN A 45 -0.76 21.65 -6.28
N GLU A 46 0.52 21.48 -5.94
CA GLU A 46 1.62 21.66 -6.88
C GLU A 46 1.66 20.59 -7.97
N ASN A 47 1.66 19.30 -7.59
CA ASN A 47 1.67 18.21 -8.58
C ASN A 47 0.37 18.15 -9.39
N LEU A 48 -0.78 18.39 -8.75
CA LEU A 48 -2.06 18.40 -9.44
C LEU A 48 -2.13 19.54 -10.45
N ASN A 49 -1.71 20.75 -10.09
CA ASN A 49 -1.68 21.87 -11.04
C ASN A 49 -0.73 21.60 -12.21
N SER A 50 0.47 21.06 -11.95
CA SER A 50 1.41 20.71 -13.02
C SER A 50 0.82 19.70 -14.01
N ILE A 51 0.06 18.74 -13.51
CA ILE A 51 -0.64 17.76 -14.36
C ILE A 51 -1.79 18.41 -15.12
N MET A 52 -2.62 19.22 -14.45
CA MET A 52 -3.76 19.89 -15.10
C MET A 52 -3.31 20.87 -16.19
N GLU A 53 -2.20 21.58 -16.00
CA GLU A 53 -1.61 22.47 -17.02
C GLU A 53 -1.17 21.72 -18.28
N LYS A 54 -0.70 20.48 -18.12
CA LYS A 54 -0.34 19.60 -19.24
C LYS A 54 -1.57 18.97 -19.92
N ASN A 55 -2.72 18.96 -19.25
CA ASN A 55 -3.94 18.28 -19.68
C ASN A 55 -5.16 19.23 -19.73
N THR A 56 -4.99 20.36 -20.43
CA THR A 56 -5.98 21.46 -20.51
C THR A 56 -7.35 21.08 -21.09
N ASN A 57 -7.46 19.92 -21.75
CA ASN A 57 -8.72 19.42 -22.31
C ASN A 57 -9.67 18.83 -21.26
N ILE A 58 -9.22 18.66 -20.02
CA ILE A 58 -10.01 18.09 -18.93
C ILE A 58 -10.85 19.19 -18.31
N VAL A 59 -12.09 19.30 -18.77
CA VAL A 59 -13.07 20.26 -18.25
C VAL A 59 -13.78 19.65 -17.06
N ALA A 60 -13.72 20.33 -15.90
CA ALA A 60 -14.32 19.93 -14.62
C ALA A 60 -15.87 19.88 -14.62
N ASP A 61 -16.52 20.06 -15.77
CA ASP A 61 -17.98 20.22 -15.85
C ASP A 61 -18.76 18.89 -15.75
N ASN A 62 -18.09 17.74 -15.75
CA ASN A 62 -18.70 16.42 -15.64
C ASN A 62 -18.15 15.57 -14.48
N LEU A 63 -17.96 16.17 -13.30
CA LEU A 63 -17.58 15.44 -12.07
C LEU A 63 -18.73 14.62 -11.46
N ALA A 64 -19.90 14.56 -12.11
CA ALA A 64 -21.02 13.72 -11.71
C ALA A 64 -20.66 12.23 -11.92
N GLN A 65 -19.89 11.68 -10.99
CA GLN A 65 -19.57 10.27 -10.95
C GLN A 65 -20.50 9.52 -10.00
N ASP A 66 -20.88 8.33 -10.43
CA ASP A 66 -21.66 7.41 -9.62
C ASP A 66 -20.75 6.67 -8.64
N PHE A 67 -20.49 7.31 -7.50
CA PHE A 67 -19.68 6.74 -6.42
C PHE A 67 -20.35 5.55 -5.69
N THR A 68 -21.49 5.04 -6.17
CA THR A 68 -22.10 3.82 -5.62
C THR A 68 -21.53 2.54 -6.23
N ARG A 69 -20.79 2.65 -7.34
CA ARG A 69 -20.15 1.51 -8.01
C ARG A 69 -18.98 0.97 -7.21
N GLN A 70 -18.80 -0.35 -7.30
CA GLN A 70 -17.74 -1.05 -6.56
C GLN A 70 -16.35 -0.86 -7.17
N ALA A 71 -16.26 -0.74 -8.50
CA ALA A 71 -15.02 -0.44 -9.21
C ALA A 71 -15.32 0.11 -10.61
N ASP A 72 -14.66 1.20 -10.97
CA ASP A 72 -14.67 1.72 -12.35
C ASP A 72 -13.42 1.29 -13.12
N LEU A 73 -13.56 1.12 -14.44
CA LEU A 73 -12.44 0.87 -15.34
C LEU A 73 -11.87 2.22 -15.80
N ILE A 74 -10.61 2.49 -15.45
CA ILE A 74 -9.91 3.74 -15.81
C ILE A 74 -8.70 3.38 -16.66
N ASN A 75 -8.71 3.82 -17.91
CA ASN A 75 -7.66 3.53 -18.88
C ASN A 75 -7.11 4.78 -19.57
N THR A 76 -7.53 5.98 -19.16
CA THR A 76 -7.05 7.24 -19.74
C THR A 76 -6.78 8.29 -18.66
N PRO A 77 -5.85 9.24 -18.91
CA PRO A 77 -5.58 10.36 -18.02
C PRO A 77 -6.82 11.19 -17.66
N GLU A 78 -7.71 11.43 -18.62
CA GLU A 78 -8.90 12.25 -18.44
C GLU A 78 -9.92 11.59 -17.50
N ALA A 79 -10.13 10.29 -17.67
CA ALA A 79 -11.00 9.51 -16.79
C ALA A 79 -10.44 9.48 -15.36
N PHE A 80 -9.13 9.28 -15.24
CA PHE A 80 -8.43 9.28 -13.94
C PHE A 80 -8.58 10.62 -13.22
N LEU A 81 -8.24 11.73 -13.88
CA LEU A 81 -8.29 13.06 -13.26
C LEU A 81 -9.73 13.47 -12.91
N SER A 82 -10.70 13.13 -13.78
CA SER A 82 -12.12 13.37 -13.47
C SER A 82 -12.58 12.58 -12.24
N THR A 83 -12.19 11.31 -12.12
CA THR A 83 -12.50 10.50 -10.93
C THR A 83 -11.80 11.02 -9.69
N LEU A 84 -10.51 11.36 -9.78
CA LEU A 84 -9.73 11.88 -8.65
C LEU A 84 -10.33 13.19 -8.12
N LEU A 85 -10.60 14.16 -8.99
CA LEU A 85 -11.18 15.44 -8.61
C LEU A 85 -12.59 15.29 -8.01
N GLY A 86 -13.42 14.41 -8.58
CA GLY A 86 -14.74 14.11 -8.02
C GLY A 86 -14.66 13.45 -6.64
N ALA A 87 -13.73 12.51 -6.46
CA ALA A 87 -13.48 11.85 -5.17
C ALA A 87 -13.04 12.84 -4.09
N MET A 88 -12.14 13.77 -4.46
CA MET A 88 -11.66 14.84 -3.59
C MET A 88 -12.80 15.79 -3.20
N GLN A 89 -13.63 16.20 -4.16
CA GLN A 89 -14.78 17.08 -3.92
C GLN A 89 -15.79 16.47 -2.92
N GLU A 90 -16.02 15.17 -3.00
CA GLU A 90 -16.94 14.44 -2.13
C GLU A 90 -16.30 13.93 -0.83
N GLY A 91 -14.98 14.00 -0.70
CA GLY A 91 -14.22 13.43 0.42
C GLY A 91 -14.36 11.91 0.55
N LYS A 92 -14.50 11.19 -0.57
CA LYS A 92 -14.75 9.74 -0.63
C LYS A 92 -13.59 8.97 -1.23
N SER A 93 -13.21 7.86 -0.61
CA SER A 93 -12.26 6.90 -1.18
C SER A 93 -12.92 6.08 -2.30
N LEU A 94 -12.15 5.77 -3.35
CA LEU A 94 -12.60 4.98 -4.49
C LEU A 94 -11.58 3.91 -4.84
N TYR A 95 -12.05 2.89 -5.55
CA TYR A 95 -11.23 1.85 -6.12
C TYR A 95 -11.52 1.75 -7.61
N ALA A 96 -10.47 1.72 -8.42
CA ALA A 96 -10.56 1.59 -9.87
C ALA A 96 -9.62 0.49 -10.36
N ILE A 97 -9.93 -0.04 -11.54
CA ILE A 97 -9.16 -1.09 -12.19
C ILE A 97 -8.61 -0.52 -13.50
N THR A 98 -7.41 -0.94 -13.87
CA THR A 98 -6.82 -0.68 -15.17
C THR A 98 -6.10 -1.91 -15.69
N SER A 99 -6.00 -2.03 -17.00
CA SER A 99 -5.13 -2.99 -17.70
C SER A 99 -4.39 -2.32 -18.87
N SER A 100 -4.31 -0.99 -18.86
CA SER A 100 -3.71 -0.20 -19.93
C SER A 100 -2.26 0.14 -19.59
N ASP A 101 -1.31 -0.47 -20.28
CA ASP A 101 0.12 -0.19 -20.10
C ASP A 101 0.46 1.27 -20.46
N GLU A 102 -0.22 1.84 -21.46
CA GLU A 102 -0.07 3.25 -21.84
C GLU A 102 -0.47 4.19 -20.69
N PHE A 103 -1.59 3.90 -20.04
CA PHE A 103 -2.04 4.68 -18.89
C PHE A 103 -1.12 4.52 -17.67
N LEU A 104 -0.62 3.31 -17.43
CA LEU A 104 0.36 3.06 -16.36
C LEU A 104 1.66 3.83 -16.63
N GLY A 105 2.16 3.85 -17.88
CA GLY A 105 3.31 4.65 -18.26
C GLY A 105 3.08 6.15 -18.04
N TRP A 106 1.89 6.65 -18.39
CA TRP A 106 1.52 8.04 -18.11
C TRP A 106 1.51 8.37 -16.60
N LEU A 107 1.05 7.44 -15.74
CA LEU A 107 1.10 7.62 -14.29
C LEU A 107 2.55 7.72 -13.78
N GLU A 108 3.44 6.85 -14.25
CA GLU A 108 4.87 6.88 -13.90
C GLU A 108 5.53 8.20 -14.31
N GLU A 109 5.22 8.72 -15.49
CA GLU A 109 5.75 10.00 -15.98
C GLU A 109 5.15 11.22 -15.25
N SER A 110 3.87 11.13 -14.87
CA SER A 110 3.13 12.24 -14.27
C SER A 110 3.43 12.42 -12.78
N PHE A 111 3.79 11.33 -12.09
CA PHE A 111 4.06 11.31 -10.64
C PHE A 111 5.44 10.72 -10.32
N PRO A 112 6.53 11.36 -10.77
CA PRO A 112 7.89 10.89 -10.52
C PRO A 112 8.27 10.84 -9.03
N GLU A 113 7.52 11.53 -8.16
CA GLU A 113 7.68 11.54 -6.71
C GLU A 113 7.04 10.33 -6.00
N ALA A 114 6.40 9.43 -6.74
CA ALA A 114 5.72 8.27 -6.18
C ALA A 114 6.69 7.37 -5.40
N ASN A 115 6.22 6.83 -4.26
CA ASN A 115 7.00 5.93 -3.42
C ASN A 115 6.44 4.52 -3.47
N GLU A 116 7.31 3.54 -3.67
CA GLU A 116 6.92 2.13 -3.63
C GLU A 116 7.02 1.58 -2.21
N ILE A 117 5.91 1.02 -1.71
CA ILE A 117 5.85 0.35 -0.41
C ILE A 117 5.26 -1.05 -0.56
N LEU A 118 5.55 -1.91 0.42
CA LEU A 118 4.94 -3.24 0.45
C LEU A 118 3.45 -3.12 0.77
N GLY A 119 2.63 -3.55 -0.18
CA GLY A 119 1.19 -3.64 -0.04
C GLY A 119 0.68 -5.05 0.22
N GLY A 120 -0.62 -5.14 0.45
CA GLY A 120 -1.32 -6.40 0.75
C GLY A 120 -1.18 -6.81 2.22
N GLN A 121 -2.27 -7.33 2.78
CA GLN A 121 -2.39 -7.58 4.21
C GLN A 121 -1.34 -8.59 4.71
N ALA A 122 -1.09 -9.65 3.94
CA ALA A 122 -0.11 -10.66 4.32
C ALA A 122 1.31 -10.07 4.37
N GLY A 123 1.65 -9.23 3.38
CA GLY A 123 2.95 -8.56 3.29
C GLY A 123 3.16 -7.57 4.43
N ILE A 124 2.20 -6.67 4.62
CA ILE A 124 2.22 -5.66 5.68
C ILE A 124 2.36 -6.32 7.05
N VAL A 125 1.53 -7.33 7.37
CA VAL A 125 1.60 -8.03 8.66
C VAL A 125 2.95 -8.72 8.85
N ALA A 126 3.50 -9.34 7.83
CA ALA A 126 4.81 -10.00 7.92
C ALA A 126 5.94 -9.00 8.21
N ASN A 127 5.97 -7.87 7.50
CA ASN A 127 6.94 -6.79 7.74
C ASN A 127 6.80 -6.17 9.14
N GLN A 128 5.57 -5.96 9.61
CA GLN A 128 5.31 -5.40 10.95
C GLN A 128 5.70 -6.37 12.07
N LEU A 129 5.48 -7.66 11.90
CA LEU A 129 5.93 -8.65 12.88
C LEU A 129 7.45 -8.75 12.91
N SER A 130 8.09 -8.74 11.74
CA SER A 130 9.55 -8.70 11.63
C SER A 130 10.15 -7.42 12.24
N SER A 131 9.52 -6.26 12.09
CA SER A 131 9.98 -5.01 12.71
C SER A 131 9.87 -5.00 14.24
N LEU A 132 9.03 -5.87 14.81
CA LEU A 132 8.86 -6.10 16.24
C LEU A 132 9.67 -7.30 16.75
N ASP A 133 10.72 -7.70 16.00
CA ASP A 133 11.60 -8.85 16.31
C ASP A 133 10.89 -10.20 16.46
N ALA A 134 9.69 -10.33 15.87
CA ALA A 134 8.95 -11.58 15.80
C ALA A 134 9.27 -12.35 14.51
N GLN A 135 9.15 -13.68 14.57
CA GLN A 135 9.36 -14.51 13.39
C GLN A 135 8.10 -14.54 12.53
N ALA A 136 8.24 -14.15 11.26
CA ALA A 136 7.17 -14.17 10.27
C ALA A 136 7.59 -14.98 9.03
N ALA A 137 6.69 -15.85 8.58
CA ALA A 137 6.72 -16.45 7.27
C ALA A 137 5.53 -15.94 6.46
N VAL A 138 5.73 -15.66 5.18
CA VAL A 138 4.70 -15.21 4.25
C VAL A 138 4.62 -16.18 3.08
N TYR A 139 3.42 -16.37 2.54
CA TYR A 139 3.22 -17.02 1.26
C TYR A 139 2.33 -16.17 0.36
N SER A 140 2.77 -15.96 -0.87
CA SER A 140 2.00 -15.40 -1.96
C SER A 140 2.21 -16.22 -3.22
N ARG A 141 1.15 -16.31 -4.04
CA ARG A 141 1.21 -17.03 -5.31
C ARG A 141 2.17 -16.36 -6.30
N LEU A 142 2.20 -15.03 -6.31
CA LEU A 142 3.11 -14.22 -7.11
C LEU A 142 4.11 -13.55 -6.17
N LEU A 143 5.40 -13.67 -6.49
CA LEU A 143 6.50 -13.09 -5.73
C LEU A 143 7.63 -12.70 -6.67
N SER A 144 7.44 -11.59 -7.37
CA SER A 144 8.47 -11.00 -8.23
C SER A 144 9.66 -10.46 -7.41
N PRO A 145 10.84 -10.27 -7.99
CA PRO A 145 11.98 -9.66 -7.30
C PRO A 145 11.68 -8.24 -6.81
N LYS A 146 10.98 -7.43 -7.62
CA LYS A 146 10.53 -6.07 -7.25
C LYS A 146 9.70 -6.08 -5.97
N GLN A 147 8.74 -6.99 -5.89
CA GLN A 147 7.90 -7.16 -4.71
C GLN A 147 8.68 -7.69 -3.50
N ALA A 148 9.55 -8.68 -3.72
CA ALA A 148 10.35 -9.29 -2.67
C ALA A 148 11.36 -8.30 -2.04
N ALA A 149 11.86 -7.34 -2.82
CA ALA A 149 12.78 -6.31 -2.35
C ALA A 149 12.19 -5.42 -1.24
N LEU A 150 10.85 -5.26 -1.20
CA LEU A 150 10.13 -4.46 -0.21
C LEU A 150 9.89 -5.20 1.12
N PHE A 151 10.21 -6.50 1.19
CA PHE A 151 10.20 -7.24 2.44
C PHE A 151 11.44 -6.96 3.29
N ARG A 152 11.28 -7.02 4.61
CA ARG A 152 12.43 -7.07 5.52
C ARG A 152 13.20 -8.38 5.32
N ASP A 153 14.51 -8.33 5.55
CA ASP A 153 15.43 -9.45 5.29
C ASP A 153 15.08 -10.70 6.10
N GLU A 154 14.55 -10.50 7.30
CA GLU A 154 14.21 -11.57 8.25
C GLU A 154 12.90 -12.29 7.93
N VAL A 155 12.09 -11.76 7.00
CA VAL A 155 10.83 -12.41 6.60
C VAL A 155 11.17 -13.63 5.74
N LEU A 156 10.56 -14.76 6.08
CA LEU A 156 10.77 -16.03 5.41
C LEU A 156 9.63 -16.34 4.44
N SER A 157 9.91 -17.12 3.39
CA SER A 157 8.91 -17.71 2.51
C SER A 157 9.22 -19.19 2.29
N PRO A 158 8.19 -20.04 2.11
CA PRO A 158 8.40 -21.44 1.76
C PRO A 158 8.90 -21.57 0.32
N LYS A 159 9.87 -22.47 0.12
CA LYS A 159 10.29 -22.98 -1.19
C LYS A 159 10.39 -24.50 -1.14
N ILE A 160 10.21 -25.16 -2.29
CA ILE A 160 10.49 -26.59 -2.43
C ILE A 160 11.87 -26.73 -3.06
N GLU A 161 12.76 -27.45 -2.38
CA GLU A 161 14.12 -27.74 -2.84
C GLU A 161 14.42 -29.21 -2.52
N ASP A 162 14.86 -29.99 -3.51
CA ASP A 162 15.08 -31.44 -3.40
C ASP A 162 13.87 -32.23 -2.87
N ASN A 163 12.66 -31.90 -3.36
CA ASN A 163 11.38 -32.45 -2.89
C ASN A 163 11.13 -32.26 -1.38
N ARG A 164 11.75 -31.26 -0.75
CA ARG A 164 11.55 -30.90 0.66
C ARG A 164 11.13 -29.44 0.80
N LEU A 165 10.23 -29.20 1.74
CA LEU A 165 9.86 -27.84 2.15
C LEU A 165 11.02 -27.21 2.94
N LYS A 166 11.48 -26.06 2.49
CA LYS A 166 12.45 -25.20 3.20
C LYS A 166 11.87 -23.80 3.36
N LEU A 167 12.25 -23.13 4.43
CA LEU A 167 12.02 -21.70 4.60
C LEU A 167 13.32 -20.96 4.31
N ASP A 168 13.24 -19.92 3.49
CA ASP A 168 14.38 -19.06 3.16
C ASP A 168 13.89 -17.62 3.11
N SER A 169 14.81 -16.64 3.07
CA SER A 169 14.44 -15.23 2.97
C SER A 169 13.56 -14.99 1.74
N VAL A 170 12.51 -14.19 1.89
CA VAL A 170 11.57 -13.85 0.79
C VAL A 170 12.32 -13.41 -0.48
N LYS A 171 13.40 -12.63 -0.31
CA LYS A 171 14.26 -12.13 -1.40
C LYS A 171 14.92 -13.24 -2.22
N LYS A 172 15.23 -14.38 -1.61
CA LYS A 172 15.83 -15.55 -2.27
C LYS A 172 14.79 -16.51 -2.85
N VAL A 173 13.55 -16.43 -2.39
CA VAL A 173 12.43 -17.26 -2.84
C VAL A 173 11.69 -16.61 -4.02
N ALA A 174 11.95 -15.33 -4.26
CA ALA A 174 11.43 -14.58 -5.40
C ALA A 174 11.73 -15.28 -6.73
N ARG A 175 10.82 -15.10 -7.68
CA ARG A 175 10.85 -15.75 -8.99
C ARG A 175 10.85 -14.69 -10.08
N GLU A 176 11.86 -14.72 -10.95
CA GLU A 176 12.05 -13.72 -12.02
C GLU A 176 10.87 -13.70 -13.01
N GLU A 177 10.25 -14.85 -13.23
CA GLU A 177 9.11 -15.01 -14.14
C GLU A 177 7.77 -14.56 -13.56
N ASP A 178 7.69 -14.31 -12.24
CA ASP A 178 6.44 -13.91 -11.61
C ASP A 178 6.12 -12.44 -11.94
N GLN A 179 4.89 -12.21 -12.40
CA GLN A 179 4.37 -10.86 -12.59
C GLN A 179 4.29 -10.11 -11.25
N CYS A 180 4.58 -8.81 -11.29
CA CYS A 180 4.42 -7.93 -10.14
C CYS A 180 3.02 -7.33 -10.13
N LYS A 181 2.21 -7.64 -9.11
CA LYS A 181 0.97 -6.90 -8.87
C LYS A 181 1.32 -5.54 -8.26
N THR A 182 0.89 -4.47 -8.91
CA THR A 182 1.09 -3.09 -8.48
C THR A 182 -0.26 -2.39 -8.34
N ASN A 183 -0.51 -1.73 -7.20
CA ASN A 183 -1.63 -0.83 -7.05
C ASN A 183 -1.10 0.60 -6.96
N TRP A 184 -1.75 1.55 -7.63
CA TRP A 184 -1.48 2.96 -7.45
C TRP A 184 -2.44 3.54 -6.39
N ILE A 185 -1.89 4.19 -5.37
CA ILE A 185 -2.63 4.80 -4.27
C ILE A 185 -2.41 6.30 -4.31
N PHE A 186 -3.50 7.04 -4.49
CA PHE A 186 -3.48 8.51 -4.48
C PHE A 186 -4.10 9.01 -3.17
N GLU A 187 -3.26 9.58 -2.33
CA GLU A 187 -3.66 10.11 -1.03
C GLU A 187 -3.82 11.63 -1.10
N TYR A 188 -4.94 12.13 -0.60
CA TYR A 188 -5.19 13.57 -0.49
C TYR A 188 -5.73 13.90 0.90
N ALA A 189 -5.44 15.11 1.37
CA ALA A 189 -6.00 15.60 2.62
C ALA A 189 -7.52 15.80 2.49
N LYS A 190 -8.22 15.58 3.61
CA LYS A 190 -9.61 16.03 3.75
C LYS A 190 -9.69 17.52 3.97
#